data_AF-A0A533S6Q3-F1
#
_entry.id   AF-A0A533S6Q3-F1
#
_cell.length_a   1.000
_cell.length_b   1.000
_cell.length_c   1.000
_cell.angle_alpha   90.00
_cell.angle_beta   90.00
_cell.angle_gamma   90.00
#
_symmetry.space_group_name_H-M   'P 1'
#
loop_
_entity.id
_entity.type
_entity.pdbx_description
1 polymer ?
#
loop_
_entity_poly.entity_id
_entity_poly.type
_entity_poly.pdbx_seq_one_letter_code
_entity_poly.pdbx_strand_id
1 'polypeptide(L)'
;MKNDTQKHNWLLDAILFAAFMLTFFLDLTGVPLHQWLGMAAGALALYHLARHWEWVVAVGQHLSQRLKSRSGWYLLLDGALMFGLASILASGLLISTWLNLAWINLDVVWTYHVIFALLTLALLLLKIGLHARWIVRVARERVFAPPQPRTTGFSPARVAPALENARGRREFLKLMSAVGVVSLVALSRGAASLVAAQKAQESTLAG
;
A
#
# COMPACT_ATOMS: atom_id res chain seq x y z
N MET A 1 25.07 -4.06 10.90
CA MET A 1 23.92 -4.51 11.70
C MET A 1 22.70 -3.57 11.58
N LYS A 2 22.72 -2.29 12.02
CA LYS A 2 21.53 -1.39 11.88
C LYS A 2 21.03 -1.16 10.45
N ASN A 3 21.92 -1.18 9.45
CA ASN A 3 21.55 -0.97 8.04
C ASN A 3 20.82 -2.17 7.43
N ASP A 4 21.07 -3.39 7.91
CA ASP A 4 20.54 -4.62 7.31
C ASP A 4 19.06 -4.80 7.67
N THR A 5 18.69 -4.45 8.92
CA THR A 5 17.29 -4.43 9.38
C THR A 5 16.44 -3.41 8.62
N GLN A 6 16.97 -2.21 8.38
CA GLN A 6 16.24 -1.18 7.63
C GLN A 6 16.02 -1.56 6.17
N LYS A 7 17.03 -2.16 5.52
CA LYS A 7 16.89 -2.71 4.15
C LYS A 7 15.83 -3.81 4.10
N HIS A 8 15.84 -4.72 5.07
CA HIS A 8 14.86 -5.80 5.15
C HIS A 8 13.44 -5.27 5.29
N ASN A 9 13.21 -4.31 6.20
CA ASN A 9 11.88 -3.71 6.38
C ASN A 9 11.40 -2.99 5.11
N TRP A 10 12.29 -2.24 4.45
CA TRP A 10 11.99 -1.61 3.15
C TRP A 10 11.61 -2.62 2.06
N LEU A 11 12.31 -3.75 2.01
CA LEU A 11 12.00 -4.82 1.07
C LEU A 11 10.65 -5.45 1.36
N LEU A 12 10.34 -5.71 2.64
CA LEU A 12 9.03 -6.21 3.06
C LEU A 12 7.91 -5.26 2.65
N ASP A 13 8.08 -3.95 2.88
CA ASP A 13 7.12 -2.93 2.49
C ASP A 13 6.90 -2.90 0.97
N ALA A 14 7.98 -2.98 0.19
CA ALA A 14 7.92 -3.00 -1.26
C ALA A 14 7.22 -4.26 -1.80
N ILE A 15 7.53 -5.43 -1.25
CA ILE A 15 6.89 -6.70 -1.61
C ILE A 15 5.40 -6.66 -1.23
N LEU A 16 5.07 -6.17 -0.03
CA LEU A 16 3.70 -6.08 0.44
C LEU A 16 2.88 -5.12 -0.43
N PHE A 17 3.45 -3.97 -0.79
CA PHE A 17 2.84 -3.03 -1.73
C PHE A 17 2.59 -3.67 -3.09
N ALA A 18 3.59 -4.34 -3.68
CA ALA A 18 3.46 -4.98 -4.97
C ALA A 18 2.42 -6.12 -4.96
N ALA A 19 2.45 -6.97 -3.93
CA ALA A 19 1.48 -8.04 -3.75
C ALA A 19 0.06 -7.48 -3.61
N PHE A 20 -0.12 -6.44 -2.80
CA PHE A 20 -1.41 -5.76 -2.64
C PHE A 20 -1.90 -5.17 -3.98
N MET A 21 -1.03 -4.50 -4.74
CA MET A 21 -1.40 -3.99 -6.08
C MET A 21 -1.83 -5.12 -7.02
N LEU A 22 -1.13 -6.25 -7.00
CA LEU A 22 -1.45 -7.38 -7.88
C LEU A 22 -2.85 -7.94 -7.60
N THR A 23 -3.32 -7.90 -6.35
CA THR A 23 -4.68 -8.37 -6.01
C THR A 23 -5.80 -7.58 -6.69
N PHE A 24 -5.57 -6.34 -7.13
CA PHE A 24 -6.57 -5.55 -7.88
C PHE A 24 -6.72 -5.99 -9.35
N PHE A 25 -5.82 -6.83 -9.87
CA PHE A 25 -5.89 -7.34 -11.24
C PHE A 25 -6.59 -8.69 -11.28
N LEU A 26 -7.88 -8.71 -10.95
CA LEU A 26 -8.68 -9.94 -10.92
C LEU A 26 -8.78 -10.59 -12.31
N ASP A 27 -8.82 -9.80 -13.39
CA ASP A 27 -8.82 -10.32 -14.77
C ASP A 27 -7.55 -11.10 -15.12
N LEU A 28 -6.41 -10.71 -14.52
CA LEU A 28 -5.11 -11.33 -14.76
C LEU A 28 -4.89 -12.54 -13.84
N THR A 29 -5.33 -12.43 -12.59
CA THR A 29 -5.10 -13.44 -11.56
C THR A 29 -6.15 -14.55 -11.59
N GLY A 30 -7.40 -14.21 -11.90
CA GLY A 30 -8.54 -15.09 -11.68
C GLY A 30 -8.82 -15.31 -10.19
N VAL A 31 -10.01 -15.84 -9.88
CA VAL A 31 -10.44 -16.06 -8.49
C VAL A 31 -9.46 -16.92 -7.68
N PRO A 32 -8.98 -18.09 -8.17
CA PRO A 32 -8.10 -18.94 -7.37
C PRO A 32 -6.78 -18.25 -6.99
N LEU A 33 -6.13 -17.58 -7.95
CA LEU A 33 -4.85 -16.92 -7.68
C LEU A 33 -5.05 -15.67 -6.82
N HIS A 34 -6.15 -14.93 -7.00
CA HIS A 34 -6.48 -13.78 -6.16
C HIS A 34 -6.62 -14.21 -4.68
N GLN A 35 -7.28 -15.33 -4.41
CA GLN A 35 -7.42 -15.85 -3.04
C GLN A 35 -6.06 -16.23 -2.43
N TRP A 36 -5.21 -16.94 -3.18
CA TRP A 36 -3.86 -17.28 -2.72
C TRP A 36 -2.97 -16.06 -2.53
N LEU A 37 -3.00 -15.11 -3.45
CA LEU A 37 -2.27 -13.84 -3.34
C LEU A 37 -2.76 -13.02 -2.15
N GLY A 38 -4.08 -12.93 -1.95
CA GLY A 38 -4.67 -12.24 -0.80
C GLY A 38 -4.25 -12.88 0.52
N MET A 39 -4.26 -14.21 0.61
CA MET A 39 -3.80 -14.94 1.79
C MET A 39 -2.29 -14.75 2.04
N ALA A 40 -1.47 -14.82 1.00
CA ALA A 40 -0.02 -14.59 1.10
C ALA A 40 0.30 -13.15 1.52
N ALA A 41 -0.37 -12.16 0.91
CA ALA A 41 -0.25 -10.75 1.29
C ALA A 41 -0.72 -10.52 2.73
N GLY A 42 -1.80 -11.17 3.15
CA GLY A 42 -2.29 -11.12 4.52
C GLY A 42 -1.32 -11.71 5.54
N ALA A 43 -0.76 -12.88 5.26
CA ALA A 43 0.27 -13.49 6.09
C ALA A 43 1.52 -12.60 6.19
N LEU A 44 1.95 -12.00 5.08
CA LEU A 44 3.08 -11.07 5.05
C LEU A 44 2.79 -9.80 5.86
N ALA A 45 1.56 -9.28 5.78
CA ALA A 45 1.12 -8.13 6.57
C ALA A 45 1.09 -8.43 8.07
N LEU A 46 0.60 -9.61 8.46
CA LEU A 46 0.63 -10.06 9.86
C LEU A 46 2.07 -10.22 10.37
N TYR A 47 2.94 -10.81 9.56
CA TYR A 47 4.37 -10.89 9.89
C TYR A 47 5.00 -9.50 10.05
N HIS A 48 4.71 -8.57 9.13
CA HIS A 48 5.16 -7.19 9.23
C HIS A 48 4.64 -6.51 10.51
N LEU A 49 3.37 -6.71 10.85
CA LEU A 49 2.77 -6.18 12.08
C LEU A 49 3.45 -6.75 13.34
N ALA A 50 3.67 -8.06 13.38
CA ALA A 50 4.35 -8.73 14.49
C ALA A 50 5.79 -8.22 14.68
N ARG A 51 6.51 -7.98 13.58
CA ARG A 51 7.85 -7.37 13.59
C ARG A 51 7.85 -5.95 14.16
N HIS A 52 6.75 -5.24 14.02
CA HIS A 52 6.57 -3.88 14.51
C HIS A 52 5.70 -3.81 15.78
N TRP A 53 5.47 -4.92 16.47
CA TRP A 53 4.53 -5.01 17.59
C TRP A 53 4.87 -4.07 18.76
N GLU A 54 6.15 -3.93 19.12
CA GLU A 54 6.58 -2.98 20.15
C GLU A 54 6.21 -1.54 19.79
N TRP A 55 6.36 -1.18 18.51
CA TRP A 55 5.94 0.12 18.01
C TRP A 55 4.42 0.27 18.10
N VAL A 56 3.64 -0.76 17.74
CA VAL A 56 2.17 -0.75 17.87
C VAL A 56 1.73 -0.54 19.32
N VAL A 57 2.35 -1.25 20.27
CA VAL A 57 2.05 -1.12 21.71
C VAL A 57 2.41 0.27 22.21
N ALA A 58 3.62 0.76 21.89
CA ALA A 58 4.05 2.11 22.28
C ALA A 58 3.17 3.21 21.69
N VAL A 59 2.69 3.01 20.45
CA VAL A 59 1.72 3.88 19.79
C VAL A 59 0.38 3.86 20.49
N GLY A 60 -0.14 2.67 20.84
CA GLY A 60 -1.44 2.51 21.50
C GLY A 60 -1.47 3.17 22.88
N GLN A 61 -0.41 3.00 23.67
CA GLN A 61 -0.30 3.56 25.02
C GLN A 61 -0.28 5.10 25.03
N HIS A 62 0.24 5.74 23.98
CA HIS A 62 0.37 7.20 23.88
C HIS A 62 -0.57 7.83 22.85
N LEU A 63 -1.61 7.11 22.41
CA LEU A 63 -2.47 7.51 21.30
C LEU A 63 -3.10 8.91 21.52
N SER A 64 -3.68 9.15 22.71
CA SER A 64 -4.35 10.42 23.04
C SER A 64 -3.40 11.63 23.10
N GLN A 65 -2.15 11.40 23.51
CA GLN A 65 -1.11 12.44 23.58
C GLN A 65 -0.54 12.72 22.18
N ARG A 66 -0.35 11.68 21.36
CA ARG A 66 0.19 11.76 20.00
C ARG A 66 -0.79 12.40 19.02
N LEU A 67 -2.11 12.16 19.18
CA LEU A 67 -3.18 12.76 18.38
C LEU A 67 -3.20 14.30 18.43
N LYS A 68 -2.73 14.89 19.53
CA LYS A 68 -2.61 16.35 19.69
C LYS A 68 -1.39 16.94 18.97
N SER A 69 -0.51 16.11 18.43
CA SER A 69 0.69 16.54 17.72
C SER A 69 0.54 16.38 16.21
N ARG A 70 1.37 17.10 15.44
CA ARG A 70 1.45 16.92 13.97
C ARG A 70 1.82 15.49 13.56
N SER A 71 2.44 14.70 14.45
CA SER A 71 2.73 13.27 14.22
C SER A 71 1.51 12.36 14.35
N GLY A 72 0.41 12.84 14.95
CA GLY A 72 -0.84 12.10 15.13
C GLY A 72 -1.57 11.80 13.83
N TRP A 73 -1.42 12.63 12.79
CA TRP A 73 -2.05 12.37 11.49
C TRP A 73 -1.47 11.14 10.78
N TYR A 74 -0.14 10.98 10.84
CA TYR A 74 0.51 9.77 10.31
C TYR A 74 0.11 8.52 11.10
N LEU A 75 -0.09 8.68 12.40
CA LEU A 75 -0.56 7.60 13.26
C LEU A 75 -1.97 7.14 12.89
N LEU A 76 -2.88 8.09 12.68
CA LEU A 76 -4.24 7.81 12.21
C LEU A 76 -4.24 7.13 10.85
N LEU A 77 -3.40 7.61 9.93
CA LEU A 77 -3.27 7.01 8.59
C LEU A 77 -2.78 5.57 8.66
N ASP A 78 -1.78 5.29 9.49
CA ASP A 78 -1.24 3.94 9.70
C ASP A 78 -2.25 3.01 10.39
N GLY A 79 -2.97 3.52 11.38
CA GLY A 79 -4.06 2.79 12.04
C GLY A 79 -5.22 2.49 11.09
N ALA A 80 -5.61 3.46 10.25
CA ALA A 80 -6.65 3.29 9.25
C ALA A 80 -6.25 2.27 8.17
N LEU A 81 -4.98 2.26 7.76
CA LEU A 81 -4.44 1.24 6.86
C LEU A 81 -4.46 -0.15 7.47
N MET A 82 -4.06 -0.27 8.74
CA MET A 82 -4.09 -1.55 9.46
C MET A 82 -5.52 -2.08 9.59
N PHE A 83 -6.47 -1.21 9.97
CA PHE A 83 -7.88 -1.56 10.05
C PHE A 83 -8.45 -1.95 8.68
N GLY A 84 -8.18 -1.14 7.66
CA GLY A 84 -8.64 -1.41 6.30
C GLY A 84 -8.14 -2.75 5.76
N LEU A 85 -6.86 -3.06 5.96
CA LEU A 85 -6.28 -4.33 5.56
C LEU A 85 -6.88 -5.52 6.33
N ALA A 86 -7.10 -5.38 7.64
CA ALA A 86 -7.76 -6.41 8.45
C ALA A 86 -9.19 -6.68 7.96
N SER A 87 -9.96 -5.62 7.65
CA SER A 87 -11.30 -5.73 7.09
C SER A 87 -11.33 -6.44 5.73
N ILE A 88 -10.38 -6.14 4.83
CA ILE A 88 -10.26 -6.82 3.53
C ILE A 88 -9.93 -8.31 3.73
N LEU A 89 -9.00 -8.66 4.61
CA LEU A 89 -8.63 -10.05 4.87
C LEU A 89 -9.79 -10.85 5.46
N ALA A 90 -10.49 -10.28 6.45
CA ALA A 90 -11.64 -10.92 7.07
C ALA A 90 -12.78 -11.13 6.06
N SER A 91 -13.17 -10.07 5.34
CA SER A 91 -14.23 -10.18 4.32
C SER A 91 -13.84 -11.08 3.15
N GLY A 92 -12.56 -11.04 2.72
CA GLY A 92 -12.04 -11.89 1.64
C GLY A 92 -12.04 -13.37 2.00
N LEU A 93 -11.75 -13.70 3.26
CA LEU A 93 -11.86 -15.06 3.76
C LEU A 93 -13.33 -15.52 3.83
N LEU A 94 -14.23 -14.65 4.28
CA LEU A 94 -15.67 -14.94 4.35
C LEU A 94 -16.30 -15.22 2.97
N ILE A 95 -15.93 -14.45 1.94
CA ILE A 95 -16.39 -14.67 0.55
C ILE A 95 -15.57 -15.73 -0.19
N SER A 96 -14.61 -16.37 0.47
CA SER A 96 -13.77 -17.35 -0.20
C SER A 96 -14.56 -18.60 -0.59
N THR A 97 -14.24 -19.12 -1.78
CA THR A 97 -14.72 -20.43 -2.26
C THR A 97 -14.35 -21.59 -1.33
N TRP A 98 -13.40 -21.40 -0.42
CA TRP A 98 -12.97 -22.43 0.54
C TRP A 98 -13.96 -22.64 1.68
N LEU A 99 -14.64 -21.58 2.15
CA LEU A 99 -15.51 -21.67 3.33
C LEU A 99 -16.96 -22.05 3.00
N ASN A 100 -17.43 -21.79 1.77
CA ASN A 100 -18.77 -22.14 1.29
C ASN A 100 -19.90 -21.84 2.30
N LEU A 101 -19.97 -20.59 2.78
CA LEU A 101 -20.86 -20.18 3.87
C LEU A 101 -22.28 -19.88 3.35
N ALA A 102 -23.22 -20.81 3.56
CA ALA A 102 -24.62 -20.66 3.12
C ALA A 102 -25.46 -19.68 3.98
N TRP A 103 -24.99 -19.35 5.19
CA TRP A 103 -25.77 -18.60 6.20
C TRP A 103 -25.51 -17.09 6.18
N ILE A 104 -24.61 -16.62 5.31
CA ILE A 104 -24.17 -15.23 5.25
C ILE A 104 -24.65 -14.62 3.94
N ASN A 105 -25.11 -13.37 3.99
CA ASN A 105 -25.40 -12.61 2.79
C ASN A 105 -24.08 -12.23 2.09
N LEU A 106 -23.64 -13.09 1.16
CA LEU A 106 -22.36 -12.96 0.47
C LEU A 106 -22.27 -11.69 -0.38
N ASP A 107 -23.39 -11.18 -0.89
CA ASP A 107 -23.42 -9.94 -1.70
C ASP A 107 -23.06 -8.71 -0.86
N VAL A 108 -23.56 -8.66 0.37
CA VAL A 108 -23.21 -7.58 1.33
C VAL A 108 -21.73 -7.67 1.72
N VAL A 109 -21.22 -8.87 2.00
CA VAL A 109 -19.81 -9.06 2.36
C VAL A 109 -18.90 -8.75 1.17
N TRP A 110 -19.28 -9.11 -0.05
CA TRP A 110 -18.56 -8.76 -1.27
C TRP A 110 -18.50 -7.24 -1.46
N THR A 111 -19.63 -6.55 -1.30
CA THR A 111 -19.68 -5.07 -1.39
C THR A 111 -18.77 -4.43 -0.34
N TYR A 112 -18.83 -4.92 0.89
CA TYR A 112 -17.96 -4.49 1.98
C TYR A 112 -16.48 -4.71 1.63
N HIS A 113 -16.13 -5.89 1.10
CA HIS A 113 -14.77 -6.22 0.68
C HIS A 113 -14.23 -5.23 -0.34
N VAL A 114 -15.01 -4.92 -1.39
CA VAL A 114 -14.59 -3.99 -2.45
C VAL A 114 -14.46 -2.56 -1.92
N ILE A 115 -15.41 -2.08 -1.12
CA ILE A 115 -15.35 -0.74 -0.52
C ILE A 115 -14.08 -0.58 0.33
N PHE A 116 -13.82 -1.55 1.21
CA PHE A 116 -12.63 -1.51 2.05
C PHE A 116 -11.34 -1.64 1.24
N ALA A 117 -11.32 -2.44 0.16
CA ALA A 117 -10.20 -2.51 -0.77
C ALA A 117 -9.88 -1.13 -1.38
N LEU A 118 -10.89 -0.43 -1.90
CA LEU A 118 -10.73 0.89 -2.51
C LEU A 118 -10.30 1.96 -1.49
N LEU A 119 -10.90 1.97 -0.30
CA LEU A 119 -10.53 2.90 0.76
C LEU A 119 -9.09 2.67 1.24
N THR A 120 -8.70 1.41 1.44
CA THR A 120 -7.35 1.05 1.87
C THR A 120 -6.33 1.41 0.79
N LEU A 121 -6.67 1.19 -0.49
CA LEU A 121 -5.85 1.64 -1.62
C LEU A 121 -5.68 3.15 -1.61
N ALA A 122 -6.76 3.92 -1.46
CA ALA A 122 -6.70 5.38 -1.43
C ALA A 122 -5.82 5.89 -0.27
N LEU A 123 -5.96 5.31 0.93
CA LEU A 123 -5.13 5.64 2.09
C LEU A 123 -3.66 5.28 1.87
N LEU A 124 -3.38 4.16 1.21
CA LEU A 124 -2.02 3.71 0.93
C LEU A 124 -1.33 4.66 -0.04
N LEU A 125 -2.04 5.06 -1.09
CA LEU A 125 -1.56 6.04 -2.06
C LEU A 125 -1.36 7.41 -1.45
N LEU A 126 -2.26 7.84 -0.56
CA LEU A 126 -2.10 9.05 0.23
C LEU A 126 -0.83 8.97 1.09
N LYS A 127 -0.61 7.85 1.79
CA LYS A 127 0.60 7.61 2.60
C LYS A 127 1.87 7.71 1.77
N ILE A 128 1.89 7.06 0.60
CA ILE A 128 3.02 7.10 -0.34
C ILE A 128 3.24 8.53 -0.83
N GLY A 129 2.18 9.24 -1.23
CA GLY A 129 2.26 10.63 -1.69
C GLY A 129 2.82 11.58 -0.63
N LEU A 130 2.39 11.44 0.63
CA LEU A 130 2.91 12.20 1.76
C LEU A 130 4.40 11.93 2.00
N HIS A 131 4.86 10.71 1.77
CA HIS A 131 6.25 10.30 1.97
C HIS A 131 7.11 10.33 0.70
N ALA A 132 6.55 10.70 -0.45
CA ALA A 132 7.20 10.55 -1.76
C ALA A 132 8.55 11.29 -1.84
N ARG A 133 8.66 12.48 -1.25
CA ARG A 133 9.93 13.23 -1.23
C ARG A 133 11.04 12.50 -0.45
N TRP A 134 10.68 11.80 0.63
CA TRP A 134 11.62 10.99 1.42
C TRP A 134 11.98 9.69 0.69
N ILE A 135 10.99 9.02 0.09
CA ILE A 135 11.15 7.80 -0.70
C ILE A 135 12.15 8.01 -1.85
N VAL A 136 11.98 9.09 -2.64
CA VAL A 136 12.88 9.45 -3.75
C VAL A 136 14.32 9.63 -3.25
N ARG A 137 14.49 10.36 -2.14
CA ARG A 137 15.80 10.63 -1.55
C ARG A 137 16.50 9.33 -1.12
N VAL A 138 15.79 8.45 -0.40
CA VAL A 138 16.34 7.18 0.10
C VAL A 138 16.65 6.22 -1.03
N ALA A 139 15.77 6.10 -2.04
CA ALA A 139 16.01 5.26 -3.21
C ALA A 139 17.31 5.68 -3.95
N ARG A 140 17.52 6.99 -4.13
CA ARG A 140 18.74 7.51 -4.76
C ARG A 140 19.99 7.21 -3.94
N GLU A 141 19.94 7.41 -2.63
CA GLU A 141 21.11 7.29 -1.74
C GLU A 141 21.49 5.84 -1.42
N ARG A 142 20.53 4.91 -1.44
CA ARG A 142 20.72 3.54 -0.97
C ARG A 142 20.58 2.46 -2.04
N VAL A 143 19.88 2.73 -3.15
CA VAL A 143 19.59 1.74 -4.20
C VAL A 143 20.29 2.08 -5.51
N PHE A 144 20.31 3.35 -5.90
CA PHE A 144 20.87 3.80 -7.19
C PHE A 144 22.19 4.56 -7.09
N ALA A 145 22.76 4.71 -5.88
CA ALA A 145 24.07 5.32 -5.73
C ALA A 145 25.13 4.36 -6.31
N PRO A 146 25.92 4.78 -7.33
CA PRO A 146 27.09 4.02 -7.75
C PRO A 146 28.02 3.84 -6.54
N PRO A 147 28.75 2.72 -6.41
CA PRO A 147 29.83 2.62 -5.43
C PRO A 147 30.73 3.84 -5.61
N GLN A 148 30.78 4.73 -4.62
CA GLN A 148 31.66 5.88 -4.70
C GLN A 148 33.09 5.32 -4.80
N PRO A 149 33.81 5.55 -5.90
CA PRO A 149 35.23 5.27 -5.91
C PRO A 149 35.82 6.10 -4.77
N ARG A 150 36.62 5.48 -3.90
CA ARG A 150 37.41 6.23 -2.92
C ARG A 150 38.47 7.04 -3.69
N THR A 151 38.06 8.15 -4.29
CA THR A 151 38.99 9.12 -4.87
C THR A 151 39.52 9.99 -3.76
N THR A 152 40.71 9.66 -3.29
CA THR A 152 41.59 10.65 -2.66
C THR A 152 41.88 11.74 -3.69
N GLY A 153 41.31 12.93 -3.51
CA GLY A 153 41.67 14.12 -4.28
C GLY A 153 40.56 14.69 -5.16
N PHE A 154 40.39 16.00 -5.05
CA PHE A 154 39.49 16.92 -5.75
C PHE A 154 37.98 16.85 -5.42
N SER A 155 37.54 17.85 -4.63
CA SER A 155 36.13 18.24 -4.54
C SER A 155 35.66 18.80 -5.88
N PRO A 156 34.65 18.21 -6.54
CA PRO A 156 34.00 18.90 -7.64
C PRO A 156 33.24 20.10 -7.07
N ALA A 157 33.30 21.23 -7.77
CA ALA A 157 32.56 22.43 -7.42
C ALA A 157 31.10 22.08 -7.11
N ARG A 158 30.61 22.56 -5.96
CA ARG A 158 29.25 22.38 -5.47
C ARG A 158 28.27 22.69 -6.61
N VAL A 159 27.65 21.65 -7.18
CA VAL A 159 26.61 21.79 -8.21
C VAL A 159 25.56 22.76 -7.67
N ALA A 160 25.24 23.80 -8.44
CA ALA A 160 24.34 24.87 -7.98
C ALA A 160 23.03 24.29 -7.42
N PRO A 161 22.54 24.76 -6.26
CA PRO A 161 21.38 24.17 -5.56
C PRO A 161 20.09 24.18 -6.41
N ALA A 162 20.00 25.05 -7.42
CA ALA A 162 18.90 25.09 -8.38
C ALA A 162 18.82 23.83 -9.29
N LEU A 163 19.97 23.29 -9.70
CA LEU A 163 20.04 22.10 -10.56
C LEU A 163 19.69 20.81 -9.79
N GLU A 164 20.11 20.73 -8.52
CA GLU A 164 19.77 19.63 -7.62
C GLU A 164 18.26 19.60 -7.33
N ASN A 165 17.67 20.76 -7.02
CA ASN A 165 16.23 20.90 -6.80
C ASN A 165 15.40 20.59 -8.06
N ALA A 166 15.86 21.02 -9.24
CA ALA A 166 15.17 20.73 -10.50
C ALA A 166 15.18 19.24 -10.85
N ARG A 167 16.28 18.51 -10.56
CA ARG A 167 16.38 17.06 -10.74
C ARG A 167 15.44 16.32 -9.77
N GLY A 168 15.43 16.71 -8.49
CA GLY A 168 14.52 16.15 -7.49
C GLY A 168 13.03 16.39 -7.82
N ARG A 169 12.69 17.56 -8.40
CA ARG A 169 11.31 17.86 -8.86
C ARG A 169 10.88 16.95 -10.01
N ARG A 170 11.74 16.73 -11.01
CA ARG A 170 11.43 15.85 -12.15
C ARG A 170 11.26 14.40 -11.74
N GLU A 171 12.10 13.90 -10.83
CA GLU A 171 12.01 12.53 -10.32
C GLU A 171 10.80 12.33 -9.40
N PHE A 172 10.48 13.29 -8.54
CA PHE A 172 9.22 13.31 -7.79
C PHE A 172 8.02 13.21 -8.72
N LEU A 173 7.99 14.01 -9.80
CA LEU A 173 6.92 13.95 -10.80
C LEU A 173 6.88 12.62 -11.54
N LYS A 174 8.03 11.98 -11.84
CA LYS A 174 8.07 10.65 -12.47
C LYS A 174 7.54 9.55 -11.55
N LEU A 175 7.93 9.54 -10.28
CA LEU A 175 7.41 8.57 -9.31
C LEU A 175 5.93 8.78 -9.03
N MET A 176 5.51 10.03 -8.82
CA MET A 176 4.10 10.35 -8.58
C MET A 176 3.23 10.12 -9.82
N SER A 177 3.74 10.30 -11.04
CA SER A 177 3.02 9.95 -12.26
C SER A 177 2.95 8.43 -12.47
N ALA A 178 4.00 7.67 -12.19
CA ALA A 178 3.94 6.21 -12.23
C ALA A 178 2.94 5.65 -11.21
N VAL A 179 3.02 6.11 -9.96
CA VAL A 179 2.06 5.75 -8.91
C VAL A 179 0.66 6.20 -9.32
N GLY A 180 0.49 7.43 -9.81
CA GLY A 180 -0.79 7.97 -10.25
C GLY A 180 -1.43 7.18 -11.40
N VAL A 181 -0.65 6.76 -12.40
CA VAL A 181 -1.13 5.94 -13.52
C VAL A 181 -1.58 4.56 -13.04
N VAL A 182 -0.75 3.88 -12.23
CA VAL A 182 -1.11 2.56 -11.66
C VAL A 182 -2.38 2.67 -10.80
N SER A 183 -2.47 3.74 -10.00
CA SER A 183 -3.62 4.02 -9.14
C SER A 183 -4.88 4.30 -9.94
N LEU A 184 -4.79 5.12 -10.98
CA LEU A 184 -5.93 5.46 -11.83
C LEU A 184 -6.44 4.22 -12.56
N VAL A 185 -5.54 3.36 -13.04
CA VAL A 185 -5.90 2.08 -13.66
C VAL A 185 -6.59 1.17 -12.63
N ALA A 186 -6.02 1.00 -11.44
CA ALA A 186 -6.63 0.18 -10.38
C ALA A 186 -8.01 0.70 -9.96
N LEU A 187 -8.17 2.02 -9.78
CA LEU A 187 -9.44 2.66 -9.45
C LEU A 187 -10.47 2.50 -10.58
N SER A 188 -10.07 2.69 -11.84
CA SER A 188 -10.96 2.55 -13.00
C SER A 188 -11.51 1.12 -13.13
N ARG A 189 -10.65 0.11 -12.91
CA ARG A 189 -11.06 -1.30 -12.95
C ARG A 189 -11.92 -1.68 -11.76
N GLY A 190 -11.56 -1.23 -10.56
CA GLY A 190 -12.39 -1.41 -9.37
C GLY A 190 -13.78 -0.79 -9.52
N ALA A 191 -13.86 0.46 -10.00
CA ALA A 191 -15.13 1.12 -10.27
C ALA A 191 -15.96 0.41 -11.35
N ALA A 192 -15.33 -0.06 -12.44
CA ALA A 192 -16.00 -0.83 -13.47
C ALA A 192 -16.59 -2.14 -12.93
N SER A 193 -15.88 -2.82 -12.02
CA SER A 193 -16.39 -4.04 -11.38
C SER A 193 -17.61 -3.78 -10.49
N LEU A 194 -17.66 -2.64 -9.78
CA LEU A 194 -18.83 -2.24 -8.99
C LEU A 194 -20.05 -1.95 -9.87
N VAL A 195 -19.85 -1.23 -10.97
CA VAL A 195 -20.93 -0.93 -11.93
C VAL A 195 -21.45 -2.20 -12.60
N ALA A 196 -20.56 -3.14 -12.94
CA ALA A 196 -20.94 -4.43 -13.50
C ALA A 196 -21.75 -5.27 -12.49
N ALA A 197 -21.33 -5.30 -11.23
CA ALA A 197 -22.05 -6.00 -10.16
C ALA A 197 -23.45 -5.41 -9.92
N GLN A 198 -23.58 -4.08 -9.87
CA GLN A 198 -24.89 -3.43 -9.70
C GLN A 198 -25.85 -3.74 -10.86
N LYS A 199 -25.37 -3.69 -12.11
CA LYS A 199 -26.19 -4.03 -13.29
C LYS A 199 -26.65 -5.50 -13.28
N ALA A 200 -25.77 -6.42 -12.87
CA ALA A 200 -26.14 -7.82 -12.74
C ALA A 200 -27.25 -8.01 -11.70
N GLN A 201 -27.17 -7.30 -10.57
CA GLN A 201 -28.18 -7.36 -9.50
C GLN A 201 -29.54 -6.79 -9.93
N GLU A 202 -29.56 -5.66 -10.67
CA GLU A 202 -30.78 -5.08 -11.22
C GLU A 202 -31.46 -6.00 -12.24
N SER A 203 -30.67 -6.71 -13.07
CA SER A 203 -31.21 -7.66 -14.06
C SER A 203 -31.86 -8.90 -13.45
N THR A 204 -31.34 -9.38 -12.32
CA THR A 204 -31.88 -10.54 -11.60
C THR A 204 -33.15 -10.23 -10.82
N LEU A 205 -33.38 -8.96 -10.46
CA LEU A 205 -34.60 -8.50 -9.77
C LEU A 205 -35.74 -8.15 -10.74
N ALA A 206 -35.45 -8.00 -12.03
CA ALA A 206 -36.40 -7.60 -13.07
C ALA A 206 -36.93 -8.77 -13.93
N GLY A 207 -36.45 -10.00 -13.70
CA GLY A 207 -36.91 -11.23 -14.36
C GLY A 207 -37.55 -12.19 -13.36
#